data_AF-A0A1B5Z8S6-F1
#
_entry.id   AF-A0A1B5Z8S6-F1
#
_cell.length_a   1.000
_cell.length_b   1.000
_cell.length_c   1.000
_cell.angle_alpha   90.00
_cell.angle_beta   90.00
_cell.angle_gamma   90.00
#
_symmetry.space_group_name_H-M   'P 1'
#
loop_
_entity.id
_entity.type
_entity.pdbx_description
1 polymer ?
#
loop_
_entity_poly.entity_id
_entity_poly.type
_entity_poly.pdbx_seq_one_letter_code
_entity_poly.pdbx_strand_id
1 'polypeptide(L)'
;MVELDLLAENRELDAMEEAEIRSLPVNLISFSKFQASMQWQKSRVNWLREGDANTKYFHGIMSSRRRHNSIVSLSADGNTIDSVADVRKVVFDHFSNHFRKVSRGSVDIGGLNFKTISELDREGLIKPFLLDEIKAAVWDCDSYKSPGPDGINIGFFKDFWEILKIDLLNFFSEFHRQGILSKGLNSTFITLIPKVESPQRVADFRPIALVSSIYKILSKVLANRLRQVVGSIVSQSQSAFIKGRQILDGILIANEIVDEAKRENKELIMFKVDFEKAYDSVDWDYLNDVMTNMNFPTKWRGWIMECITSASASVLVNGSPTDEFRFERGLRQGDPLSPFLFLLAAEGFHLIMDSMVSMRLFTPYSIGSHNPVNISHLQFADDTLLIGTKSWSNIRALKAGLI
;
A
#
# COMPACT_ATOMS: atom_id res chain seq x y z
N MET A 1 6.79 -52.91 34.79
CA MET A 1 5.62 -52.18 35.32
C MET A 1 5.66 -52.20 36.84
N VAL A 2 5.51 -53.37 37.49
CA VAL A 2 5.56 -53.50 38.98
C VAL A 2 6.82 -52.90 39.63
N GLU A 3 8.00 -53.05 39.00
CA GLU A 3 9.26 -52.51 39.53
C GLU A 3 9.38 -50.98 39.40
N LEU A 4 8.73 -50.39 38.39
CA LEU A 4 8.67 -48.94 38.20
C LEU A 4 7.63 -48.28 39.11
N ASP A 5 6.53 -48.98 39.39
CA ASP A 5 5.49 -48.52 40.34
C ASP A 5 6.04 -48.49 41.78
N LEU A 6 6.83 -49.50 42.18
CA LEU A 6 7.51 -49.53 43.49
C LEU A 6 8.60 -48.45 43.65
N LEU A 7 9.27 -48.08 42.55
CA LEU A 7 10.25 -47.00 42.52
C LEU A 7 9.57 -45.61 42.60
N ALA A 8 8.38 -45.46 42.00
CA ALA A 8 7.62 -44.21 42.04
C ALA A 8 7.08 -43.86 43.44
N GLU A 9 6.83 -44.86 44.30
CA GLU A 9 6.36 -44.62 45.68
C GLU A 9 7.47 -44.24 46.66
N ASN A 10 8.74 -44.57 46.38
CA ASN A 10 9.83 -44.47 47.37
C ASN A 10 10.96 -43.51 46.98
N ARG A 11 10.98 -43.00 45.74
CA ARG A 11 12.03 -42.09 45.26
C ARG A 11 11.41 -40.76 44.84
N GLU A 12 11.85 -39.67 45.47
CA GLU A 12 11.57 -38.32 44.98
C GLU A 12 12.32 -38.07 43.66
N LEU A 13 11.65 -37.39 42.72
CA LEU A 13 12.23 -37.03 41.43
C LEU A 13 13.40 -36.05 41.64
N ASP A 14 14.48 -36.22 40.87
CA ASP A 14 15.53 -35.21 40.90
C ASP A 14 15.08 -33.93 40.16
N ALA A 15 15.81 -32.83 40.38
CA ALA A 15 15.45 -31.53 39.80
C ALA A 15 15.45 -31.52 38.26
N MET A 16 16.21 -32.41 37.62
CA MET A 16 16.24 -32.57 36.17
C MET A 16 15.01 -33.35 35.68
N GLU A 17 14.67 -34.44 36.37
CA GLU A 17 13.47 -35.26 36.10
C GLU A 17 12.18 -34.46 36.34
N GLU A 18 12.12 -33.63 37.39
CA GLU A 18 11.01 -32.70 37.61
C GLU A 18 10.89 -31.65 36.50
N ALA A 19 12.01 -31.10 36.04
CA ALA A 19 12.02 -30.14 34.95
C ALA A 19 11.59 -30.79 33.62
N GLU A 20 12.02 -32.04 33.37
CA GLU A 20 11.62 -32.82 32.21
C GLU A 20 10.11 -33.12 32.25
N ILE A 21 9.59 -33.60 33.39
CA ILE A 21 8.15 -33.83 33.60
C ILE A 21 7.32 -32.55 33.45
N ARG A 22 7.83 -31.38 33.85
CA ARG A 22 7.13 -30.10 33.61
C ARG A 22 7.21 -29.65 32.15
N SER A 23 8.25 -30.06 31.41
CA SER A 23 8.41 -29.75 29.98
C SER A 23 7.60 -30.67 29.07
N LEU A 24 7.35 -31.92 29.49
CA LEU A 24 6.65 -32.93 28.70
C LEU A 24 5.20 -32.55 28.34
N PRO A 25 4.36 -31.99 29.23
CA PRO A 25 3.03 -31.48 28.87
C PRO A 25 3.09 -30.36 27.85
N VAL A 26 4.07 -29.45 27.97
CA VAL A 26 4.26 -28.32 27.05
C VAL A 26 4.68 -28.85 25.67
N ASN A 27 5.60 -29.82 25.64
CA ASN A 27 6.03 -30.49 24.42
C ASN A 27 4.90 -31.33 23.80
N LEU A 28 4.10 -32.02 24.60
CA LEU A 28 2.95 -32.79 24.13
C LEU A 28 1.89 -31.87 23.51
N ILE A 29 1.60 -30.73 24.14
CA ILE A 29 0.70 -29.71 23.60
C ILE A 29 1.28 -29.09 22.32
N SER A 30 2.58 -28.82 22.24
CA SER A 30 3.21 -28.25 21.05
C SER A 30 3.23 -29.25 19.88
N PHE A 31 3.58 -30.52 20.12
CA PHE A 31 3.51 -31.59 19.13
C PHE A 31 2.07 -31.89 18.70
N SER A 32 1.10 -31.86 19.63
CA SER A 32 -0.32 -32.02 19.31
C SER A 32 -0.83 -30.86 18.45
N LYS A 33 -0.44 -29.62 18.73
CA LYS A 33 -0.75 -28.46 17.88
C LYS A 33 -0.09 -28.55 16.49
N PHE A 34 1.17 -28.98 16.43
CA PHE A 34 1.88 -29.18 15.17
C PHE A 34 1.25 -30.30 14.33
N GLN A 35 0.90 -31.43 14.96
CA GLN A 35 0.18 -32.52 14.31
C GLN A 35 -1.22 -32.09 13.89
N ALA A 36 -1.97 -31.34 14.70
CA ALA A 36 -3.27 -30.80 14.34
C ALA A 36 -3.17 -29.83 13.16
N SER A 37 -2.14 -28.98 13.11
CA SER A 37 -1.84 -28.09 11.97
C SER A 37 -1.50 -28.87 10.70
N MET A 38 -0.63 -29.89 10.82
CA MET A 38 -0.28 -30.76 9.70
C MET A 38 -1.48 -31.61 9.23
N GLN A 39 -2.32 -32.07 10.15
CA GLN A 39 -3.56 -32.77 9.83
C GLN A 39 -4.60 -31.81 9.24
N TRP A 40 -4.65 -30.54 9.65
CA TRP A 40 -5.47 -29.49 9.05
C TRP A 40 -5.03 -29.17 7.61
N GLN A 41 -3.72 -29.13 7.35
CA GLN A 41 -3.18 -29.05 5.99
C GLN A 41 -3.48 -30.31 5.15
N LYS A 42 -3.49 -31.49 5.77
CA LYS A 42 -3.78 -32.78 5.11
C LYS A 42 -5.28 -33.09 4.96
N SER A 43 -6.17 -32.53 5.79
CA SER A 43 -7.57 -32.94 5.94
C SER A 43 -8.55 -32.35 4.92
N ARG A 44 -8.09 -32.23 3.67
CA ARG A 44 -8.84 -31.91 2.44
C ARG A 44 -8.62 -30.48 1.97
N VAL A 45 -7.61 -30.33 1.12
CA VAL A 45 -7.51 -29.18 0.21
C VAL A 45 -8.55 -29.31 -0.91
N ASN A 46 -9.83 -29.39 -0.55
CA ASN A 46 -10.95 -29.34 -1.50
C ASN A 46 -10.95 -28.03 -2.26
N TRP A 47 -10.35 -26.96 -1.74
CA TRP A 47 -10.14 -25.72 -2.48
C TRP A 47 -9.33 -25.92 -3.77
N LEU A 48 -8.26 -26.73 -3.76
CA LEU A 48 -7.43 -26.97 -4.94
C LEU A 48 -8.17 -27.73 -6.05
N ARG A 49 -9.13 -28.59 -5.69
CA ARG A 49 -9.88 -29.42 -6.65
C ARG A 49 -11.25 -28.85 -7.03
N GLU A 50 -11.93 -28.24 -6.07
CA GLU A 50 -13.34 -27.85 -6.14
C GLU A 50 -13.56 -26.36 -5.90
N GLY A 51 -12.56 -25.64 -5.41
CA GLY A 51 -12.66 -24.23 -5.03
C GLY A 51 -12.59 -23.23 -6.20
N ASP A 52 -12.16 -23.66 -7.37
CA ASP A 52 -12.16 -22.83 -8.60
C ASP A 52 -13.10 -23.39 -9.68
N ALA A 53 -13.77 -24.51 -9.38
CA ALA A 53 -14.77 -25.13 -10.24
C ALA A 53 -16.18 -24.76 -9.77
N ASN A 54 -17.16 -24.82 -10.68
CA ASN A 54 -18.57 -24.57 -10.39
C ASN A 54 -19.17 -25.71 -9.52
N THR A 55 -18.78 -25.77 -8.25
CA THR A 55 -19.15 -26.83 -7.31
C THR A 55 -20.00 -26.30 -6.17
N LYS A 56 -20.79 -27.17 -5.54
CA LYS A 56 -21.54 -26.84 -4.31
C LYS A 56 -20.59 -26.38 -3.19
N TYR A 57 -19.37 -26.92 -3.15
CA TYR A 57 -18.33 -26.53 -2.20
C TYR A 57 -17.89 -25.07 -2.41
N PHE A 58 -17.55 -24.69 -3.65
CA PHE A 58 -17.23 -23.30 -4.00
C PHE A 58 -18.36 -22.34 -3.64
N HIS A 59 -19.59 -22.64 -4.06
CA HIS A 59 -20.76 -21.81 -3.76
C HIS A 59 -21.05 -21.74 -2.26
N GLY A 60 -20.78 -22.81 -1.50
CA GLY A 60 -20.88 -22.83 -0.04
C GLY A 60 -19.88 -21.88 0.62
N ILE A 61 -18.61 -21.91 0.19
CA ILE A 61 -17.57 -20.99 0.66
C ILE A 61 -17.90 -19.55 0.28
N MET A 62 -18.28 -19.30 -0.97
CA MET A 62 -18.68 -17.97 -1.45
C MET A 62 -19.86 -17.43 -0.67
N SER A 63 -20.88 -18.25 -0.40
CA SER A 63 -22.02 -17.85 0.43
C SER A 63 -21.60 -17.52 1.87
N SER A 64 -20.69 -18.31 2.45
CA SER A 64 -20.14 -18.02 3.78
C SER A 64 -19.34 -16.71 3.81
N ARG A 65 -18.45 -16.49 2.83
CA ARG A 65 -17.69 -15.25 2.67
C ARG A 65 -18.61 -14.04 2.45
N ARG A 66 -19.67 -14.21 1.65
CA ARG A 66 -20.66 -13.14 1.42
C ARG A 66 -21.38 -12.75 2.71
N ARG A 67 -21.75 -13.72 3.56
CA ARG A 67 -22.35 -13.44 4.88
C ARG A 67 -21.36 -12.77 5.85
N HIS A 68 -20.09 -13.14 5.80
CA HIS A 68 -19.07 -12.54 6.67
C HIS A 68 -18.70 -11.11 6.23
N ASN A 69 -18.63 -10.87 4.92
CA ASN A 69 -18.26 -9.57 4.36
C ASN A 69 -19.46 -8.63 4.20
N SER A 70 -20.69 -9.09 4.41
CA SER A 70 -21.87 -8.24 4.28
C SER A 70 -21.94 -7.25 5.43
N ILE A 71 -22.05 -5.97 5.08
CA ILE A 71 -22.27 -4.88 6.02
C ILE A 71 -23.75 -4.92 6.41
N VAL A 72 -24.05 -5.50 7.57
CA VAL A 72 -25.41 -5.59 8.11
C VAL A 72 -25.74 -4.34 8.91
N SER A 73 -24.81 -3.87 9.73
CA SER A 73 -24.95 -2.65 10.50
C SER A 73 -23.63 -1.91 10.63
N LEU A 74 -23.72 -0.61 10.88
CA LEU A 74 -22.59 0.27 11.20
C LEU A 74 -22.92 1.10 12.43
N SER A 75 -21.91 1.35 13.26
CA SER A 75 -21.98 2.33 14.35
C SER A 75 -21.53 3.69 13.82
N ALA A 76 -22.39 4.69 13.90
CA ALA A 76 -22.08 6.09 13.63
C ALA A 76 -22.63 6.97 14.76
N ASP A 77 -21.80 7.87 15.30
CA ASP A 77 -22.17 8.83 16.35
C ASP A 77 -22.87 8.20 17.59
N GLY A 78 -22.46 6.99 17.97
CA GLY A 78 -23.01 6.25 19.10
C GLY A 78 -24.31 5.49 18.83
N ASN A 79 -24.86 5.59 17.61
CA ASN A 79 -26.06 4.86 17.18
C ASN A 79 -25.71 3.72 16.23
N THR A 80 -26.45 2.61 16.35
CA THR A 80 -26.36 1.49 15.40
C THR A 80 -27.33 1.74 14.24
N ILE A 81 -26.80 1.68 13.03
CA ILE A 81 -27.54 1.89 11.78
C ILE A 81 -27.59 0.54 11.05
N ASP A 82 -28.79 0.03 10.81
CA ASP A 82 -29.07 -1.32 10.30
C ASP A 82 -29.91 -1.32 9.00
N SER A 83 -30.55 -0.19 8.68
CA SER A 83 -31.26 0.01 7.42
C SER A 83 -30.30 0.13 6.24
N VAL A 84 -30.57 -0.62 5.15
CA VAL A 84 -29.74 -0.64 3.93
C VAL A 84 -29.59 0.76 3.31
N ALA A 85 -30.65 1.57 3.33
CA ALA A 85 -30.61 2.92 2.79
C ALA A 85 -29.71 3.83 3.64
N ASP A 86 -29.82 3.72 4.96
CA ASP A 86 -29.05 4.54 5.89
C ASP A 86 -27.57 4.13 5.91
N VAL A 87 -27.26 2.83 5.86
CA VAL A 87 -25.89 2.33 5.70
C VAL A 87 -25.26 2.87 4.41
N ARG A 88 -25.99 2.84 3.28
CA ARG A 88 -25.50 3.40 2.01
C ARG A 88 -25.23 4.90 2.11
N LYS A 89 -26.13 5.63 2.75
CA LYS A 89 -25.99 7.08 2.95
C LYS A 89 -24.79 7.41 3.84
N VAL A 90 -24.63 6.72 4.96
CA VAL A 90 -23.49 6.89 5.88
C VAL A 90 -22.17 6.61 5.19
N VAL A 91 -22.10 5.54 4.39
CA VAL A 91 -20.91 5.21 3.62
C VAL A 91 -20.61 6.30 2.57
N PHE A 92 -21.63 6.76 1.84
CA PHE A 92 -21.48 7.85 0.87
C PHE A 92 -21.00 9.14 1.54
N ASP A 93 -21.67 9.58 2.61
CA ASP A 93 -21.32 10.79 3.35
C ASP A 93 -19.92 10.69 3.94
N HIS A 94 -19.52 9.52 4.44
CA HIS A 94 -18.17 9.29 4.94
C HIS A 94 -17.12 9.49 3.84
N PHE A 95 -17.24 8.79 2.71
CA PHE A 95 -16.22 8.83 1.67
C PHE A 95 -16.21 10.13 0.87
N SER A 96 -17.39 10.69 0.58
CA SER A 96 -17.49 12.00 -0.10
C SER A 96 -16.84 13.10 0.73
N ASN A 97 -17.04 13.13 2.06
CA ASN A 97 -16.36 14.08 2.93
C ASN A 97 -14.88 13.74 3.14
N HIS A 98 -14.52 12.47 3.19
CA HIS A 98 -13.13 12.02 3.36
C HIS A 98 -12.23 12.44 2.18
N PHE A 99 -12.75 12.43 0.96
CA PHE A 99 -12.02 12.84 -0.26
C PHE A 99 -12.23 14.30 -0.67
N ARG A 100 -12.95 15.11 0.13
CA ARG A 100 -13.01 16.56 -0.09
C ARG A 100 -11.67 17.22 0.17
N LYS A 101 -11.41 18.31 -0.55
CA LYS A 101 -10.22 19.13 -0.34
C LYS A 101 -10.33 19.79 1.04
N VAL A 102 -9.27 19.64 1.82
CA VAL A 102 -9.17 20.29 3.13
C VAL A 102 -8.18 21.42 2.96
N SER A 103 -8.62 22.66 3.24
CA SER A 103 -7.73 23.83 3.27
C SER A 103 -6.78 23.73 4.47
N ARG A 104 -5.69 22.98 4.31
CA ARG A 104 -4.51 23.07 5.18
C ARG A 104 -3.54 24.06 4.55
N GLY A 105 -2.73 24.74 5.36
CA GLY A 105 -1.67 25.59 4.82
C GLY A 105 -0.78 24.78 3.89
N SER A 106 -0.39 25.37 2.75
CA SER A 106 0.55 24.72 1.85
C SER A 106 1.87 24.49 2.58
N VAL A 107 2.44 23.29 2.45
CA VAL A 107 3.80 23.03 2.92
C VAL A 107 4.73 23.73 1.94
N ASP A 108 5.41 24.77 2.41
CA ASP A 108 6.41 25.45 1.60
C ASP A 108 7.59 24.50 1.35
N ILE A 109 7.63 23.93 0.16
CA ILE A 109 8.75 23.13 -0.33
C ILE A 109 9.78 23.98 -1.07
N GLY A 110 9.62 25.31 -1.05
CA GLY A 110 10.56 26.28 -1.58
C GLY A 110 11.93 26.14 -0.92
N GLY A 111 12.97 25.93 -1.73
CA GLY A 111 14.34 25.79 -1.27
C GLY A 111 14.78 24.36 -0.93
N LEU A 112 13.89 23.37 -1.00
CA LEU A 112 14.29 21.96 -0.96
C LEU A 112 14.97 21.56 -2.27
N ASN A 113 16.10 20.86 -2.18
CA ASN A 113 16.90 20.47 -3.34
C ASN A 113 16.45 19.10 -3.88
N PHE A 114 15.43 19.11 -4.74
CA PHE A 114 14.94 17.88 -5.39
C PHE A 114 15.95 17.37 -6.42
N LYS A 115 16.11 16.05 -6.48
CA LYS A 115 16.75 15.42 -7.64
C LYS A 115 15.85 15.61 -8.86
N THR A 116 16.47 15.97 -9.97
CA THR A 116 15.76 16.21 -11.22
C THR A 116 15.94 15.04 -12.18
N ILE A 117 14.92 14.78 -12.98
CA ILE A 117 15.03 13.82 -14.08
C ILE A 117 15.97 14.34 -15.17
N SER A 118 16.72 13.44 -15.80
CA SER A 118 17.64 13.78 -16.88
C SER A 118 16.88 14.22 -18.15
N GLU A 119 17.51 15.01 -19.02
CA GLU A 119 16.88 15.42 -20.28
C GLU A 119 16.46 14.23 -21.17
N LEU A 120 17.27 13.17 -21.21
CA LEU A 120 16.94 11.95 -21.95
C LEU A 120 15.68 11.26 -21.39
N ASP A 121 15.56 11.20 -20.06
CA ASP A 121 14.39 10.62 -19.39
C ASP A 121 13.14 11.48 -19.59
N ARG A 122 13.28 12.82 -19.55
CA ARG A 122 12.20 13.78 -19.83
C ARG A 122 11.58 13.54 -21.18
N GLU A 123 12.41 13.49 -22.22
CA GLU A 123 11.97 13.22 -23.58
C GLU A 123 11.34 11.83 -23.68
N GLY A 124 11.94 10.82 -23.03
CA GLY A 124 11.45 9.45 -22.96
C GLY A 124 10.02 9.34 -22.42
N LEU A 125 9.70 10.03 -21.33
CA LEU A 125 8.39 9.99 -20.67
C LEU A 125 7.25 10.46 -21.59
N ILE A 126 7.52 11.43 -22.47
CA ILE A 126 6.50 12.07 -23.32
C ILE A 126 6.47 11.55 -24.76
N LYS A 127 7.26 10.51 -25.10
CA LYS A 127 7.21 9.89 -26.43
C LYS A 127 5.80 9.41 -26.77
N PRO A 128 5.40 9.42 -28.06
CA PRO A 128 4.17 8.76 -28.48
C PRO A 128 4.09 7.33 -27.95
N PHE A 129 2.90 6.88 -27.58
CA PHE A 129 2.69 5.52 -27.09
C PHE A 129 2.83 4.52 -28.23
N LEU A 130 3.57 3.43 -27.98
CA LEU A 130 3.77 2.38 -28.96
C LEU A 130 2.82 1.23 -28.70
N LEU A 131 2.40 0.54 -29.76
CA LEU A 131 1.51 -0.60 -29.63
C LEU A 131 2.09 -1.71 -28.75
N ASP A 132 3.40 -1.97 -28.89
CA ASP A 132 4.10 -2.99 -28.09
C ASP A 132 4.13 -2.63 -26.59
N GLU A 133 4.23 -1.34 -26.27
CA GLU A 133 4.18 -0.85 -24.89
C GLU A 133 2.79 -1.06 -24.28
N ILE A 134 1.73 -0.76 -25.05
CA ILE A 134 0.35 -1.01 -24.65
C ILE A 134 0.12 -2.51 -24.46
N LYS A 135 0.61 -3.33 -25.40
CA LYS A 135 0.54 -4.80 -25.31
C LYS A 135 1.23 -5.30 -24.05
N ALA A 136 2.45 -4.85 -23.77
CA ALA A 136 3.18 -5.24 -22.57
C ALA A 136 2.39 -4.90 -21.29
N ALA A 137 1.74 -3.73 -21.23
CA ALA A 137 0.91 -3.35 -20.09
C ALA A 137 -0.33 -4.24 -19.90
N VAL A 138 -0.98 -4.64 -21.00
CA VAL A 138 -2.12 -5.59 -20.96
C VAL A 138 -1.67 -6.96 -20.46
N TRP A 139 -0.52 -7.46 -20.92
CA TRP A 139 -0.01 -8.78 -20.52
C TRP A 139 0.51 -8.83 -19.08
N ASP A 140 1.08 -7.73 -18.58
CA ASP A 140 1.54 -7.59 -17.18
C ASP A 140 0.36 -7.46 -16.19
N CYS A 141 -0.85 -7.21 -16.66
CA CYS A 141 -2.05 -7.20 -15.82
C CYS A 141 -2.65 -8.61 -15.68
N ASP A 142 -3.10 -8.95 -14.47
CA ASP A 142 -3.85 -10.18 -14.22
C ASP A 142 -5.20 -10.19 -14.97
N SER A 143 -5.49 -11.29 -15.67
CA SER A 143 -6.64 -11.39 -16.58
C SER A 143 -8.00 -11.34 -15.89
N TYR A 144 -8.15 -12.00 -14.74
CA TYR A 144 -9.45 -12.26 -14.11
C TYR A 144 -9.63 -11.55 -12.77
N LYS A 145 -9.01 -10.38 -12.60
CA LYS A 145 -9.32 -9.50 -11.46
C LYS A 145 -10.68 -8.86 -11.63
N SER A 146 -11.29 -8.46 -10.50
CA SER A 146 -12.57 -7.76 -10.49
C SER A 146 -12.57 -6.54 -11.41
N PRO A 147 -13.59 -6.37 -12.26
CA PRO A 147 -13.69 -5.24 -13.17
C PRO A 147 -14.11 -3.97 -12.43
N GLY A 148 -13.93 -2.83 -13.09
CA GLY A 148 -14.49 -1.55 -12.66
C GLY A 148 -15.95 -1.39 -13.12
N PRO A 149 -16.45 -0.14 -13.20
CA PRO A 149 -17.81 0.17 -13.66
C PRO A 149 -18.14 -0.29 -15.08
N ASP A 150 -17.13 -0.53 -15.92
CA ASP A 150 -17.28 -1.05 -17.28
C ASP A 150 -17.66 -2.54 -17.32
N GLY A 151 -17.47 -3.28 -16.23
CA GLY A 151 -17.78 -4.71 -16.16
C GLY A 151 -16.88 -5.62 -16.99
N ILE A 152 -15.82 -5.06 -17.60
CA ILE A 152 -14.89 -5.78 -18.47
C ILE A 152 -13.62 -6.10 -17.71
N ASN A 153 -13.12 -7.33 -17.80
CA ASN A 153 -11.84 -7.74 -17.24
C ASN A 153 -10.70 -7.61 -18.26
N ILE A 154 -9.44 -7.67 -17.81
CA ILE A 154 -8.30 -7.59 -18.71
C ILE A 154 -8.17 -8.83 -19.61
N GLY A 155 -8.69 -9.99 -19.16
CA GLY A 155 -8.78 -11.21 -19.97
C GLY A 155 -9.46 -10.98 -21.32
N PHE A 156 -10.56 -10.22 -21.34
CA PHE A 156 -11.24 -9.82 -22.57
C PHE A 156 -10.30 -9.12 -23.57
N PHE A 157 -9.47 -8.18 -23.09
CA PHE A 157 -8.51 -7.49 -23.96
C PHE A 157 -7.40 -8.40 -24.47
N LYS A 158 -7.03 -9.45 -23.72
CA LYS A 158 -6.06 -10.45 -24.16
C LYS A 158 -6.66 -11.37 -25.22
N ASP A 159 -7.88 -11.86 -24.99
CA ASP A 159 -8.57 -12.79 -25.88
C ASP A 159 -8.94 -12.13 -27.22
N PHE A 160 -9.35 -10.86 -27.19
CA PHE A 160 -9.76 -10.09 -28.37
C PHE A 160 -8.70 -9.08 -28.83
N TRP A 161 -7.44 -9.27 -28.46
CA TRP A 161 -6.36 -8.32 -28.75
C TRP A 161 -6.24 -7.97 -30.23
N GLU A 162 -6.30 -8.97 -31.11
CA GLU A 162 -6.14 -8.75 -32.55
C GLU A 162 -7.22 -7.85 -33.16
N ILE A 163 -8.40 -7.80 -32.53
CA ILE A 163 -9.52 -6.94 -32.92
C ILE A 163 -9.34 -5.54 -32.30
N LEU A 164 -9.02 -5.45 -31.00
CA LEU A 164 -9.07 -4.20 -30.23
C LEU A 164 -7.78 -3.37 -30.27
N LYS A 165 -6.66 -3.94 -30.71
CA LYS A 165 -5.34 -3.30 -30.63
C LYS A 165 -5.26 -1.94 -31.32
N ILE A 166 -5.99 -1.76 -32.43
CA ILE A 166 -6.00 -0.50 -33.18
C ILE A 166 -6.84 0.56 -32.46
N ASP A 167 -7.98 0.18 -31.89
CA ASP A 167 -8.82 1.09 -31.10
C ASP A 167 -8.09 1.57 -29.83
N LEU A 168 -7.38 0.66 -29.16
CA LEU A 168 -6.52 1.03 -28.04
C LEU A 168 -5.42 1.99 -28.49
N LEU A 169 -4.71 1.71 -29.59
CA LEU A 169 -3.68 2.62 -30.09
C LEU A 169 -4.24 4.01 -30.43
N ASN A 170 -5.43 4.08 -31.03
CA ASN A 170 -6.11 5.33 -31.33
C ASN A 170 -6.48 6.10 -30.06
N PHE A 171 -7.01 5.41 -29.05
CA PHE A 171 -7.29 6.00 -27.72
C PHE A 171 -6.02 6.59 -27.09
N PHE A 172 -4.92 5.84 -27.07
CA PHE A 172 -3.65 6.32 -26.52
C PHE A 172 -3.07 7.49 -27.34
N SER A 173 -3.20 7.46 -28.66
CA SER A 173 -2.75 8.55 -29.54
C SER A 173 -3.53 9.83 -29.27
N GLU A 174 -4.84 9.72 -29.05
CA GLU A 174 -5.69 10.86 -28.74
C GLU A 174 -5.41 11.42 -27.34
N PHE A 175 -5.24 10.54 -26.34
CA PHE A 175 -4.81 10.95 -25.01
C PHE A 175 -3.43 11.62 -25.03
N HIS A 176 -2.49 11.13 -25.85
CA HIS A 176 -1.19 11.78 -26.03
C HIS A 176 -1.34 13.20 -26.57
N ARG A 177 -2.23 13.41 -27.54
CA ARG A 177 -2.43 14.70 -28.22
C ARG A 177 -3.16 15.71 -27.34
N GLN A 178 -4.27 15.30 -26.72
CA GLN A 178 -5.14 16.19 -25.97
C GLN A 178 -4.84 16.23 -24.47
N GLY A 179 -4.39 15.11 -23.90
CA GLY A 179 -4.20 14.95 -22.46
C GLY A 179 -5.49 14.91 -21.66
N ILE A 180 -6.62 14.55 -22.28
CA ILE A 180 -7.97 14.54 -21.67
C ILE A 180 -8.57 13.15 -21.78
N LEU A 181 -9.26 12.69 -20.73
CA LEU A 181 -10.02 11.43 -20.72
C LEU A 181 -11.48 11.67 -21.10
N SER A 182 -12.05 10.74 -21.89
CA SER A 182 -13.48 10.77 -22.17
C SER A 182 -14.30 10.55 -20.90
N LYS A 183 -15.41 11.29 -20.78
CA LYS A 183 -16.29 11.23 -19.60
C LYS A 183 -16.73 9.78 -19.32
N GLY A 184 -16.61 9.36 -18.06
CA GLY A 184 -16.98 8.02 -17.60
C GLY A 184 -15.85 6.99 -17.64
N LEU A 185 -14.78 7.19 -18.43
CA LEU A 185 -13.63 6.27 -18.42
C LEU A 185 -12.89 6.29 -17.08
N ASN A 186 -12.92 7.41 -16.37
CA ASN A 186 -12.26 7.57 -15.09
C ASN A 186 -13.20 7.35 -13.87
N SER A 187 -14.39 6.79 -14.10
CA SER A 187 -15.29 6.34 -13.03
C SER A 187 -14.74 5.07 -12.38
N THR A 188 -14.87 4.98 -11.06
CA THR A 188 -14.25 3.93 -10.23
C THR A 188 -15.27 3.36 -9.25
N PHE A 189 -15.24 2.06 -9.01
CA PHE A 189 -15.93 1.49 -7.84
C PHE A 189 -14.98 1.37 -6.67
N ILE A 190 -15.42 1.77 -5.47
CA ILE A 190 -14.68 1.51 -4.23
C ILE A 190 -15.31 0.30 -3.55
N THR A 191 -14.58 -0.81 -3.49
CA THR A 191 -15.00 -1.98 -2.70
C THR A 191 -14.40 -1.90 -1.30
N LEU A 192 -15.16 -2.34 -0.29
CA LEU A 192 -14.77 -2.28 1.12
C LEU A 192 -14.31 -3.66 1.58
N ILE A 193 -13.04 -3.78 1.96
CA ILE A 193 -12.46 -5.01 2.52
C ILE A 193 -12.31 -4.85 4.03
N PRO A 194 -12.91 -5.72 4.87
CA PRO A 194 -12.72 -5.66 6.32
C PRO A 194 -11.25 -5.73 6.72
N LYS A 195 -10.80 -4.84 7.61
CA LYS A 195 -9.46 -4.90 8.24
C LYS A 195 -9.45 -5.78 9.49
N VAL A 196 -10.63 -5.99 10.08
CA VAL A 196 -10.85 -6.72 11.33
C VAL A 196 -12.01 -7.72 11.15
N GLU A 197 -12.11 -8.73 12.02
CA GLU A 197 -13.11 -9.82 11.88
C GLU A 197 -14.57 -9.34 11.99
N SER A 198 -14.81 -8.28 12.76
CA SER A 198 -16.15 -7.74 13.02
C SER A 198 -16.16 -6.22 12.88
N PRO A 199 -16.06 -5.68 11.64
CA PRO A 199 -15.97 -4.24 11.43
C PRO A 199 -17.27 -3.56 11.88
N GLN A 200 -17.15 -2.52 12.70
CA GLN A 200 -18.30 -1.77 13.23
C GLN A 200 -18.41 -0.38 12.62
N ARG A 201 -17.30 0.19 12.14
CA ARG A 201 -17.23 1.54 11.58
C ARG A 201 -16.71 1.48 10.15
N VAL A 202 -17.04 2.50 9.34
CA VAL A 202 -16.52 2.61 7.97
C VAL A 202 -14.98 2.62 7.93
N ALA A 203 -14.34 3.19 8.95
CA ALA A 203 -12.88 3.23 9.08
C ALA A 203 -12.22 1.85 9.26
N ASP A 204 -12.98 0.86 9.75
CA ASP A 204 -12.53 -0.52 9.94
C ASP A 204 -12.47 -1.29 8.61
N PHE A 205 -12.86 -0.65 7.50
CA PHE A 205 -12.71 -1.18 6.15
C PHE A 205 -11.52 -0.52 5.44
N ARG A 206 -10.89 -1.28 4.54
CA ARG A 206 -9.93 -0.80 3.57
C ARG A 206 -10.65 -0.53 2.25
N PRO A 207 -10.62 0.70 1.74
CA PRO A 207 -11.17 1.00 0.42
C PRO A 207 -10.19 0.49 -0.66
N ILE A 208 -10.70 -0.29 -1.62
CA ILE A 208 -9.96 -0.69 -2.82
C ILE A 208 -10.70 -0.16 -4.06
N ALA A 209 -9.98 0.61 -4.87
CA ALA A 209 -10.44 1.16 -6.12
C ALA A 209 -10.39 0.12 -7.24
N LEU A 210 -11.55 -0.14 -7.84
CA LEU A 210 -11.75 -0.92 -9.05
C LEU A 210 -11.96 0.07 -10.20
N VAL A 211 -10.86 0.45 -10.84
CA VAL A 211 -10.86 1.37 -11.99
C VAL A 211 -11.30 0.64 -13.27
N SER A 212 -11.82 1.38 -14.25
CA SER A 212 -12.17 0.82 -15.57
C SER A 212 -10.96 0.16 -16.22
N SER A 213 -11.18 -0.87 -17.02
CA SER A 213 -10.11 -1.66 -17.64
C SER A 213 -9.30 -0.83 -18.65
N ILE A 214 -9.94 0.03 -19.45
CA ILE A 214 -9.22 0.90 -20.39
C ILE A 214 -8.32 1.90 -19.64
N TYR A 215 -8.86 2.57 -18.60
CA TYR A 215 -8.05 3.45 -17.76
C TYR A 215 -6.94 2.68 -17.05
N LYS A 216 -7.20 1.45 -16.58
CA LYS A 216 -6.20 0.60 -15.94
C LYS A 216 -5.02 0.32 -16.87
N ILE A 217 -5.28 0.05 -18.15
CA ILE A 217 -4.23 -0.15 -19.16
C ILE A 217 -3.43 1.15 -19.34
N LEU A 218 -4.09 2.31 -19.45
CA LEU A 218 -3.42 3.62 -19.53
C LEU A 218 -2.54 3.88 -18.31
N SER A 219 -3.12 3.80 -17.11
CA SER A 219 -2.41 3.98 -15.86
C SER A 219 -1.21 3.03 -15.75
N LYS A 220 -1.37 1.77 -16.20
CA LYS A 220 -0.29 0.80 -16.21
C LYS A 220 0.85 1.17 -17.15
N VAL A 221 0.55 1.67 -18.35
CA VAL A 221 1.55 2.20 -19.29
C VAL A 221 2.30 3.38 -18.66
N LEU A 222 1.58 4.35 -18.07
CA LEU A 222 2.19 5.49 -17.39
C LEU A 222 3.04 5.05 -16.18
N ALA A 223 2.56 4.11 -15.38
CA ALA A 223 3.31 3.54 -14.26
C ALA A 223 4.60 2.85 -14.72
N ASN A 224 4.56 2.13 -15.85
CA ASN A 224 5.74 1.48 -16.42
C ASN A 224 6.77 2.49 -16.91
N ARG A 225 6.36 3.62 -17.50
CA ARG A 225 7.26 4.73 -17.85
C ARG A 225 7.87 5.38 -16.61
N LEU A 226 7.04 5.70 -15.62
CA LEU A 226 7.50 6.31 -14.37
C LEU A 226 8.49 5.41 -13.61
N ARG A 227 8.26 4.10 -13.63
CA ARG A 227 9.15 3.10 -13.01
C ARG A 227 10.58 3.15 -13.56
N GLN A 228 10.78 3.56 -14.82
CA GLN A 228 12.12 3.65 -15.41
C GLN A 228 12.93 4.81 -14.82
N VAL A 229 12.27 5.87 -14.37
CA VAL A 229 12.92 7.10 -13.90
C VAL A 229 12.87 7.26 -12.38
N VAL A 230 11.88 6.67 -11.71
CA VAL A 230 11.65 6.89 -10.27
C VAL A 230 12.86 6.54 -9.39
N GLY A 231 13.65 5.53 -9.79
CA GLY A 231 14.81 5.08 -9.03
C GLY A 231 15.99 6.06 -9.02
N SER A 232 16.08 6.98 -9.99
CA SER A 232 17.14 8.00 -10.04
C SER A 232 16.79 9.26 -9.25
N ILE A 233 15.49 9.54 -9.11
CA ILE A 233 14.98 10.76 -8.43
C ILE A 233 14.56 10.54 -6.98
N VAL A 234 14.10 9.34 -6.61
CA VAL A 234 13.70 9.03 -5.23
C VAL A 234 14.91 8.56 -4.41
N SER A 235 15.04 9.07 -3.20
CA SER A 235 16.15 8.80 -2.29
C SER A 235 16.30 7.33 -1.92
N GLN A 236 17.53 6.90 -1.60
CA GLN A 236 17.83 5.53 -1.19
C GLN A 236 17.19 5.13 0.14
N SER A 237 16.78 6.10 0.96
CA SER A 237 16.02 5.84 2.20
C SER A 237 14.66 5.19 1.93
N GLN A 238 14.11 5.33 0.73
CA GLN A 238 12.85 4.70 0.33
C GLN A 238 13.11 3.38 -0.41
N SER A 239 12.71 2.26 0.16
CA SER A 239 12.99 0.93 -0.40
C SER A 239 11.82 0.31 -1.17
N ALA A 240 10.60 0.84 -1.05
CA ALA A 240 9.42 0.24 -1.67
C ALA A 240 9.26 0.58 -3.15
N PHE A 241 8.74 -0.39 -3.92
CA PHE A 241 8.33 -0.27 -5.33
C PHE A 241 9.39 0.18 -6.35
N ILE A 242 10.65 0.34 -5.95
CA ILE A 242 11.75 0.75 -6.82
C ILE A 242 12.55 -0.48 -7.25
N LYS A 243 12.79 -0.61 -8.56
CA LYS A 243 13.51 -1.75 -9.13
C LYS A 243 14.92 -1.85 -8.53
N GLY A 244 15.27 -3.03 -8.05
CA GLY A 244 16.57 -3.32 -7.46
C GLY A 244 16.69 -3.04 -5.96
N ARG A 245 15.65 -2.49 -5.32
CA ARG A 245 15.57 -2.33 -3.86
C ARG A 245 14.70 -3.44 -3.28
N GLN A 246 15.10 -4.01 -2.15
CA GLN A 246 14.38 -5.09 -1.47
C GLN A 246 13.84 -4.62 -0.13
N ILE A 247 12.71 -5.22 0.29
CA ILE A 247 12.13 -4.98 1.62
C ILE A 247 13.10 -5.32 2.75
N LEU A 248 13.96 -6.31 2.53
CA LEU A 248 14.93 -6.77 3.52
C LEU A 248 16.05 -5.76 3.76
N ASP A 249 16.31 -4.84 2.82
CA ASP A 249 17.41 -3.88 2.93
C ASP A 249 17.17 -2.94 4.13
N GLY A 250 15.98 -2.36 4.24
CA GLY A 250 15.63 -1.49 5.37
C GLY A 250 15.61 -2.23 6.71
N ILE A 251 15.15 -3.48 6.71
CA ILE A 251 15.11 -4.33 7.92
C ILE A 251 16.53 -4.66 8.38
N LEU A 252 17.42 -5.01 7.46
CA LEU A 252 18.82 -5.31 7.74
C LEU A 252 19.52 -4.10 8.35
N ILE A 253 19.37 -2.92 7.73
CA ILE A 253 19.95 -1.67 8.22
C ILE A 253 19.44 -1.36 9.64
N ALA A 254 18.12 -1.46 9.88
CA ALA A 254 17.54 -1.21 11.19
C ALA A 254 18.07 -2.18 12.27
N ASN A 255 18.25 -3.46 11.93
CA ASN A 255 18.82 -4.45 12.85
C ASN A 255 20.28 -4.14 13.18
N GLU A 256 21.11 -3.78 12.19
CA GLU A 256 22.51 -3.44 12.41
C GLU A 256 22.67 -2.20 13.31
N ILE A 257 21.80 -1.19 13.14
CA ILE A 257 21.77 0.00 14.02
C ILE A 257 21.51 -0.40 15.47
N VAL A 258 20.54 -1.28 15.70
CA VAL A 258 20.18 -1.73 17.06
C VAL A 258 21.30 -2.59 17.65
N ASP A 259 21.93 -3.44 16.86
CA ASP A 259 23.03 -4.29 17.32
C ASP A 259 24.28 -3.46 17.67
N GLU A 260 24.70 -2.53 16.79
CA GLU A 260 25.82 -1.64 17.07
C GLU A 260 25.56 -0.77 18.30
N ALA A 261 24.35 -0.20 18.42
CA ALA A 261 23.98 0.62 19.58
C ALA A 261 24.11 -0.15 20.90
N LYS A 262 23.71 -1.42 20.92
CA LYS A 262 23.86 -2.29 22.09
C LYS A 262 25.32 -2.65 22.35
N ARG A 263 26.07 -3.04 21.32
CA ARG A 263 27.47 -3.46 21.41
C ARG A 263 28.37 -2.33 21.89
N GLU A 264 28.17 -1.12 21.38
CA GLU A 264 28.97 0.06 21.70
C GLU A 264 28.37 0.91 22.83
N ASN A 265 27.26 0.47 23.42
CA ASN A 265 26.52 1.17 24.48
C ASN A 265 26.20 2.64 24.11
N LYS A 266 25.85 2.88 22.84
CA LYS A 266 25.42 4.18 22.32
C LYS A 266 23.94 4.39 22.58
N GLU A 267 23.57 5.59 23.02
CA GLU A 267 22.16 5.94 23.21
C GLU A 267 21.46 6.24 21.87
N LEU A 268 20.35 5.55 21.62
CA LEU A 268 19.57 5.58 20.38
C LEU A 268 18.10 5.95 20.68
N ILE A 269 17.48 6.68 19.76
CA ILE A 269 16.01 6.79 19.66
C ILE A 269 15.54 6.24 18.31
N MET A 270 14.44 5.49 18.34
CA MET A 270 13.75 4.98 17.15
C MET A 270 12.26 5.26 17.28
N PHE A 271 11.69 5.93 16.28
CA PHE A 271 10.26 6.18 16.20
C PHE A 271 9.70 5.52 14.94
N LYS A 272 8.72 4.63 15.11
CA LYS A 272 7.87 4.20 14.00
C LYS A 272 6.75 5.22 13.82
N VAL A 273 6.66 5.79 12.64
CA VAL A 273 5.61 6.74 12.24
C VAL A 273 4.70 6.05 11.24
N ASP A 274 3.39 6.24 11.42
CA ASP A 274 2.33 5.75 10.54
C ASP A 274 1.63 6.95 9.90
N PHE A 275 1.53 6.96 8.57
CA PHE A 275 0.77 8.01 7.90
C PHE A 275 -0.72 7.69 7.98
N GLU A 276 -1.48 8.57 8.61
CA GLU A 276 -2.93 8.44 8.61
C GLU A 276 -3.46 8.52 7.17
N LYS A 277 -3.95 7.38 6.67
CA LYS A 277 -4.58 7.24 5.36
C LYS A 277 -3.71 7.82 4.23
N ALA A 278 -2.44 7.42 4.21
CA ALA A 278 -1.36 7.97 3.38
C ALA A 278 -1.74 8.26 1.92
N TYR A 279 -2.39 7.31 1.24
CA TYR A 279 -2.81 7.47 -0.15
C TYR A 279 -3.96 8.46 -0.29
N ASP A 280 -4.94 8.40 0.61
CA ASP A 280 -6.18 9.16 0.51
C ASP A 280 -6.00 10.64 0.86
N SER A 281 -4.90 10.99 1.54
CA SER A 281 -4.61 12.34 2.05
C SER A 281 -3.68 13.17 1.16
N VAL A 282 -3.12 12.58 0.10
CA VAL A 282 -2.21 13.29 -0.82
C VAL A 282 -2.91 14.49 -1.45
N ASP A 283 -2.35 15.68 -1.24
CA ASP A 283 -2.79 16.91 -1.91
C ASP A 283 -2.24 16.97 -3.33
N TRP A 284 -3.11 17.31 -4.29
CA TRP A 284 -2.77 17.30 -5.71
C TRP A 284 -1.94 18.50 -6.14
N ASP A 285 -2.13 19.66 -5.51
CA ASP A 285 -1.33 20.85 -5.81
C ASP A 285 0.11 20.62 -5.33
N TYR A 286 0.26 20.11 -4.10
CA TYR A 286 1.55 19.67 -3.56
C TYR A 286 2.24 18.63 -4.46
N LEU A 287 1.53 17.59 -4.91
CA LEU A 287 2.10 16.59 -5.80
C LEU A 287 2.56 17.21 -7.14
N ASN A 288 1.79 18.14 -7.69
CA ASN A 288 2.18 18.86 -8.91
C ASN A 288 3.40 19.76 -8.69
N ASP A 289 3.52 20.40 -7.53
CA ASP A 289 4.69 21.22 -7.17
C ASP A 289 5.94 20.34 -7.00
N VAL A 290 5.82 19.18 -6.35
CA VAL A 290 6.91 18.19 -6.28
C VAL A 290 7.36 17.75 -7.66
N MET A 291 6.43 17.38 -8.55
CA MET A 291 6.76 17.01 -9.93
C MET A 291 7.41 18.18 -10.70
N THR A 292 7.01 19.42 -10.41
CA THR A 292 7.60 20.62 -11.01
C THR A 292 9.05 20.78 -10.57
N ASN A 293 9.33 20.67 -9.25
CA ASN A 293 10.68 20.77 -8.70
C ASN A 293 11.60 19.62 -9.14
N MET A 294 11.04 18.43 -9.40
CA MET A 294 11.75 17.30 -9.99
C MET A 294 11.95 17.41 -11.52
N ASN A 295 11.52 18.51 -12.14
CA ASN A 295 11.65 18.81 -13.57
C ASN A 295 10.84 17.89 -14.52
N PHE A 296 9.72 17.33 -14.06
CA PHE A 296 8.80 16.56 -14.93
C PHE A 296 8.23 17.44 -16.06
N PRO A 297 8.17 16.94 -17.32
CA PRO A 297 7.64 17.72 -18.43
C PRO A 297 6.20 18.14 -18.17
N THR A 298 5.84 19.36 -18.56
CA THR A 298 4.47 19.89 -18.37
C THR A 298 3.42 18.97 -18.99
N LYS A 299 3.72 18.36 -20.14
CA LYS A 299 2.83 17.39 -20.79
C LYS A 299 2.59 16.14 -19.93
N TRP A 300 3.65 15.59 -19.33
CA TRP A 300 3.56 14.46 -18.41
C TRP A 300 2.72 14.83 -17.18
N ARG A 301 3.02 15.97 -16.55
CA ARG A 301 2.25 16.47 -15.41
C ARG A 301 0.77 16.64 -15.76
N GLY A 302 0.46 17.18 -16.94
CA GLY A 302 -0.90 17.27 -17.46
C GLY A 302 -1.61 15.92 -17.52
N TRP A 303 -0.95 14.87 -18.04
CA TRP A 303 -1.51 13.51 -18.05
C TRP A 303 -1.77 12.95 -16.65
N ILE A 304 -0.84 13.16 -15.71
CA ILE A 304 -1.01 12.71 -14.33
C ILE A 304 -2.17 13.45 -13.65
N MET A 305 -2.24 14.77 -13.83
CA MET A 305 -3.32 15.59 -13.28
C MET A 305 -4.67 15.19 -13.87
N GLU A 306 -4.75 14.94 -15.18
CA GLU A 306 -5.98 14.40 -15.78
C GLU A 306 -6.38 13.07 -15.16
N CYS A 307 -5.42 12.16 -14.94
CA CYS A 307 -5.70 10.84 -14.35
C CYS A 307 -6.26 10.93 -12.92
N ILE A 308 -5.74 11.84 -12.08
CA ILE A 308 -6.16 11.92 -10.67
C ILE A 308 -7.35 12.85 -10.46
N THR A 309 -7.44 13.97 -11.19
CA THR A 309 -8.45 15.02 -10.93
C THR A 309 -9.79 14.78 -11.62
N SER A 310 -9.81 14.07 -12.75
CA SER A 310 -11.06 13.75 -13.47
C SER A 310 -11.79 12.53 -12.89
N ALA A 311 -11.21 11.88 -11.87
CA ALA A 311 -11.73 10.65 -11.31
C ALA A 311 -13.02 10.88 -10.50
N SER A 312 -13.95 9.94 -10.62
CA SER A 312 -15.16 9.85 -9.80
C SER A 312 -15.29 8.45 -9.21
N ALA A 313 -16.04 8.35 -8.11
CA ALA A 313 -16.23 7.10 -7.41
C ALA A 313 -17.66 6.88 -6.90
N SER A 314 -18.07 5.62 -6.91
CA SER A 314 -19.21 5.10 -6.13
C SER A 314 -18.72 3.98 -5.22
N VAL A 315 -19.19 3.93 -3.98
CA VAL A 315 -18.81 2.88 -3.03
C VAL A 315 -19.77 1.70 -3.18
N LEU A 316 -19.24 0.48 -3.24
CA LEU A 316 -20.03 -0.74 -3.29
C LEU A 316 -20.40 -1.18 -1.87
N VAL A 317 -21.67 -1.02 -1.52
CA VAL A 317 -22.24 -1.53 -0.27
C VAL A 317 -22.98 -2.82 -0.59
N ASN A 318 -22.46 -3.96 -0.12
CA ASN A 318 -23.02 -5.29 -0.37
C ASN A 318 -23.23 -5.63 -1.86
N GLY A 319 -22.40 -5.05 -2.73
CA GLY A 319 -22.44 -5.22 -4.19
C GLY A 319 -23.25 -4.16 -4.94
N SER A 320 -23.95 -3.27 -4.23
CA SER A 320 -24.73 -2.18 -4.84
C SER A 320 -23.97 -0.85 -4.72
N PRO A 321 -23.80 -0.08 -5.82
CA PRO A 321 -23.11 1.20 -5.77
C PRO A 321 -23.95 2.26 -5.02
N THR A 322 -23.29 3.15 -4.28
CA THR A 322 -23.86 4.43 -3.82
C THR A 322 -23.99 5.43 -4.98
N ASP A 323 -24.50 6.62 -4.67
CA ASP A 323 -24.36 7.76 -5.56
C ASP A 323 -22.87 8.05 -5.85
N GLU A 324 -22.62 8.66 -7.01
CA GLU A 324 -21.27 9.01 -7.47
C GLU A 324 -20.83 10.34 -6.86
N PHE A 325 -19.57 10.42 -6.43
CA PHE A 325 -18.91 11.65 -6.00
C PHE A 325 -17.57 11.82 -6.73
N ARG A 326 -17.03 13.03 -6.74
CA ARG A 326 -15.71 13.33 -7.31
C ARG A 326 -14.65 13.33 -6.23
N PHE A 327 -13.45 12.90 -6.58
CA PHE A 327 -12.28 13.11 -5.73
C PHE A 327 -11.88 14.58 -5.79
N GLU A 328 -11.41 15.12 -4.66
CA GLU A 328 -10.77 16.45 -4.61
C GLU A 328 -9.36 16.37 -4.00
N ARG A 329 -8.95 15.18 -3.55
CA ARG A 329 -7.61 14.82 -3.06
C ARG A 329 -7.41 13.30 -3.09
N GLY A 330 -6.18 12.88 -2.83
CA GLY A 330 -5.80 11.49 -2.61
C GLY A 330 -5.49 10.72 -3.90
N LEU A 331 -5.06 9.48 -3.71
CA LEU A 331 -4.67 8.54 -4.74
C LEU A 331 -5.47 7.25 -4.59
N ARG A 332 -5.80 6.60 -5.70
CA ARG A 332 -6.70 5.44 -5.71
C ARG A 332 -5.95 4.15 -5.34
N GLN A 333 -6.29 3.57 -4.19
CA GLN A 333 -5.72 2.29 -3.74
C GLN A 333 -6.12 1.14 -4.67
N GLY A 334 -5.20 0.64 -5.49
CA GLY A 334 -5.46 -0.39 -6.51
C GLY A 334 -5.20 0.07 -7.94
N ASP A 335 -4.99 1.37 -8.13
CA ASP A 335 -4.54 1.96 -9.38
C ASP A 335 -3.01 1.74 -9.56
N PRO A 336 -2.52 1.13 -10.66
CA PRO A 336 -1.10 0.84 -10.87
C PRO A 336 -0.15 2.05 -10.75
N LEU A 337 -0.63 3.25 -11.05
CA LEU A 337 0.13 4.50 -11.00
C LEU A 337 0.26 5.06 -9.58
N SER A 338 -0.74 4.82 -8.72
CA SER A 338 -0.84 5.45 -7.40
C SER A 338 0.35 5.18 -6.47
N PRO A 339 0.92 3.95 -6.38
CA PRO A 339 2.12 3.71 -5.57
C PRO A 339 3.30 4.61 -5.94
N PHE A 340 3.55 4.83 -7.24
CA PHE A 340 4.68 5.65 -7.69
C PHE A 340 4.45 7.13 -7.41
N LEU A 341 3.23 7.62 -7.60
CA LEU A 341 2.88 9.01 -7.25
C LEU A 341 3.02 9.26 -5.75
N PHE A 342 2.68 8.26 -4.92
CA PHE A 342 2.91 8.35 -3.49
C PHE A 342 4.40 8.45 -3.15
N LEU A 343 5.29 7.71 -3.84
CA LEU A 343 6.73 7.85 -3.63
C LEU A 343 7.23 9.27 -3.92
N LEU A 344 6.71 9.91 -4.99
CA LEU A 344 7.05 11.30 -5.28
C LEU A 344 6.59 12.22 -4.14
N ALA A 345 5.35 12.08 -3.70
CA ALA A 345 4.82 12.86 -2.57
C ALA A 345 5.64 12.67 -1.29
N ALA A 346 6.04 11.43 -0.99
CA ALA A 346 6.85 11.07 0.18
C ALA A 346 8.29 11.59 0.10
N GLU A 347 8.84 11.85 -1.08
CA GLU A 347 10.19 12.41 -1.24
C GLU A 347 10.32 13.79 -0.59
N GLY A 348 9.25 14.58 -0.54
CA GLY A 348 9.28 15.85 0.20
C GLY A 348 9.59 15.65 1.69
N PHE A 349 9.08 14.59 2.31
CA PHE A 349 9.42 14.26 3.70
C PHE A 349 10.90 13.88 3.85
N HIS A 350 11.46 13.10 2.91
CA HIS A 350 12.88 12.80 2.88
C HIS A 350 13.72 14.09 2.88
N LEU A 351 13.38 15.05 2.02
CA LEU A 351 14.12 16.32 1.89
C LEU A 351 13.97 17.22 3.12
N ILE A 352 12.82 17.21 3.79
CA ILE A 352 12.63 17.90 5.08
C ILE A 352 13.56 17.30 6.13
N MET A 353 13.63 15.97 6.22
CA MET A 353 14.56 15.28 7.14
C MET A 353 16.02 15.59 6.82
N ASP A 354 16.41 15.58 5.55
CA ASP A 354 17.77 15.88 5.11
C ASP A 354 18.16 17.34 5.38
N SER A 355 17.22 18.28 5.19
CA SER A 355 17.38 19.68 5.54
C SER A 355 17.57 19.87 7.05
N MET A 356 16.76 19.20 7.89
CA MET A 356 16.92 19.25 9.35
C MET A 356 18.27 18.71 9.82
N VAL A 357 18.79 17.65 9.19
CA VAL A 357 20.13 17.12 9.45
C VAL A 357 21.20 18.13 9.05
N SER A 358 21.10 18.69 7.84
CA SER A 358 22.04 19.68 7.30
C SER A 358 22.10 20.96 8.12
N MET A 359 20.95 21.42 8.65
CA MET A 359 20.84 22.58 9.54
C MET A 359 21.21 22.26 11.00
N ARG A 360 21.61 21.01 11.31
CA ARG A 360 21.94 20.53 12.66
C ARG A 360 20.78 20.66 13.66
N LEU A 361 19.55 20.68 13.17
CA LEU A 361 18.34 20.62 13.99
C LEU A 361 18.06 19.19 14.46
N PHE A 362 18.42 18.21 13.63
CA PHE A 362 18.31 16.79 13.92
C PHE A 362 19.67 16.10 13.81
N THR A 363 20.06 15.35 14.82
CA THR A 363 21.30 14.57 14.86
C THR A 363 21.00 13.11 14.49
N PRO A 364 21.40 12.64 13.28
CA PRO A 364 21.16 11.27 12.84
C PRO A 364 21.98 10.27 13.65
N TYR A 365 21.64 8.99 13.55
CA TYR A 365 22.47 7.92 14.10
C TYR A 365 23.62 7.62 13.13
N SER A 366 24.84 7.53 13.66
CA SER A 366 26.05 7.31 12.89
C SER A 366 26.56 5.90 13.13
N ILE A 367 26.56 5.07 12.09
CA ILE A 367 26.92 3.65 12.14
C ILE A 367 28.27 3.38 11.46
N GLY A 368 29.08 2.51 12.04
CA GLY A 368 30.39 2.11 11.53
C GLY A 368 31.56 2.95 12.06
N SER A 369 32.65 2.28 12.42
CA SER A 369 33.86 2.91 13.00
C SER A 369 34.79 3.52 11.94
N HIS A 370 34.80 2.95 10.73
CA HIS A 370 35.60 3.41 9.60
C HIS A 370 34.65 3.82 8.46
N ASN A 371 34.62 5.11 8.11
CA ASN A 371 33.65 5.74 7.21
C ASN A 371 32.19 5.65 7.72
N PRO A 372 31.87 6.40 8.80
CA PRO A 372 30.55 6.36 9.38
C PRO A 372 29.45 6.76 8.40
N VAL A 373 28.36 6.00 8.38
CA VAL A 373 27.16 6.31 7.60
C VAL A 373 26.11 6.91 8.54
N ASN A 374 25.58 8.08 8.16
CA ASN A 374 24.53 8.74 8.93
C ASN A 374 23.16 8.31 8.44
N ILE A 375 22.33 7.83 9.37
CA ILE A 375 20.98 7.34 9.09
C ILE A 375 20.01 8.12 9.96
N SER A 376 19.14 8.89 9.32
CA SER A 376 18.07 9.66 9.96
C SER A 376 16.71 9.00 9.84
N HIS A 377 16.47 8.26 8.76
CA HIS A 377 15.20 7.60 8.48
C HIS A 377 15.34 6.48 7.46
N LEU A 378 14.43 5.52 7.55
CA LEU A 378 14.20 4.44 6.58
C LEU A 378 12.71 4.40 6.25
N GLN A 379 12.38 4.22 4.98
CA GLN A 379 11.01 4.19 4.50
C GLN A 379 10.74 2.95 3.64
N PHE A 380 9.55 2.39 3.81
CA PHE A 380 8.96 1.40 2.93
C PHE A 380 7.53 1.83 2.62
N ALA A 381 7.36 2.53 1.49
CA ALA A 381 6.13 3.24 1.15
C ALA A 381 5.74 4.19 2.30
N ASP A 382 4.61 3.95 2.95
CA ASP A 382 4.09 4.70 4.08
C ASP A 382 4.74 4.30 5.44
N ASP A 383 5.24 3.08 5.60
CA ASP A 383 5.94 2.71 6.83
C ASP A 383 7.26 3.51 6.95
N THR A 384 7.36 4.39 7.95
CA THR A 384 8.54 5.24 8.19
C THR A 384 9.14 4.96 9.55
N LEU A 385 10.45 4.70 9.57
CA LEU A 385 11.24 4.57 10.79
C LEU A 385 12.20 5.74 10.89
N LEU A 386 12.08 6.55 11.93
CA LEU A 386 12.98 7.67 12.23
C LEU A 386 14.01 7.24 13.26
N ILE A 387 15.26 7.61 13.04
CA ILE A 387 16.42 7.10 13.78
C ILE A 387 17.35 8.28 14.11
N GLY A 388 17.76 8.40 15.37
CA GLY A 388 18.65 9.47 15.78
C GLY A 388 19.31 9.22 17.13
N THR A 389 20.20 10.12 17.54
CA THR A 389 20.77 10.09 18.89
C THR A 389 19.73 10.48 19.93
N LYS A 390 19.82 9.93 21.14
CA LYS A 390 18.91 10.25 22.23
C LYS A 390 19.11 11.69 22.70
N SER A 391 18.25 12.59 22.27
CA SER A 391 18.28 13.99 22.70
C SER A 391 16.89 14.63 22.64
N TRP A 392 16.64 15.56 23.56
CA TRP A 392 15.43 16.38 23.52
C TRP A 392 15.39 17.34 22.32
N SER A 393 16.55 17.73 21.78
CA SER A 393 16.62 18.48 20.53
C SER A 393 16.06 17.67 19.37
N ASN A 394 16.43 16.39 19.24
CA ASN A 394 15.87 15.51 18.20
C ASN A 394 14.36 15.34 18.37
N ILE A 395 13.86 15.13 19.59
CA ILE A 395 12.42 15.01 19.83
C ILE A 395 11.66 16.28 19.41
N ARG A 396 12.20 17.47 19.74
CA ARG A 396 11.60 18.75 19.33
C ARG A 396 11.67 18.97 17.83
N ALA A 397 12.78 18.61 17.19
CA ALA A 397 12.94 18.69 15.74
C ALA A 397 11.94 17.80 15.02
N LEU A 398 11.77 16.54 15.46
CA LEU A 398 10.77 15.64 14.90
C LEU A 398 9.35 16.19 15.09
N LYS A 399 9.04 16.75 16.27
CA LYS A 399 7.74 17.39 16.51
C LYS A 399 7.49 18.58 15.57
N ALA A 400 8.51 19.36 15.24
CA ALA A 400 8.39 20.50 14.34
C ALA A 400 8.38 20.12 12.85
N GLY A 401 9.00 19.01 12.48
CA GLY A 401 9.04 18.52 11.09
C GLY A 401 7.87 17.61 10.69
N LEU A 402 7.14 17.05 11.66
CA LEU A 402 6.02 16.12 11.44
C LEU A 402 4.63 16.76 11.62
N ILE A 403 4.56 17.97 12.19
CA ILE A 403 3.32 18.74 12.46
C ILE A 403 3.37 20.00 11.63
#